data_AF-A0A7I8BKP1-F1
#
_entry.id   AF-A0A7I8BKP1-F1
#
_cell.length_a   1.000
_cell.length_b   1.000
_cell.length_c   1.000
_cell.angle_alpha   90.00
_cell.angle_beta   90.00
_cell.angle_gamma   90.00
#
_symmetry.space_group_name_H-M   'P 1'
#
loop_
_entity.id
_entity.type
_entity.pdbx_description
1 polymer ?
#
loop_
_entity_poly.entity_id
_entity_poly.type
_entity_poly.pdbx_seq_one_letter_code
_entity_poly.pdbx_strand_id
1 'polypeptide(L)' 'MRNEAARRRAQFLERARTYATSHRPTDGAAHGLCSAFVEMLACDRGEHVTLTIGKTVIARGAAQPSSTAR' A
#
# COMPACT_ATOMS: atom_id res chain seq x y z
N MET A 1 -1.84 -13.77 -12.82
CA MET A 1 -1.69 -13.39 -11.39
C MET A 1 -0.25 -13.05 -10.97
N ARG A 2 0.78 -13.90 -11.18
CA ARG A 2 2.19 -13.55 -10.77
C ARG A 2 2.73 -12.25 -11.39
N ASN A 3 2.38 -11.96 -12.64
CA ASN A 3 2.88 -10.78 -13.36
C ASN A 3 2.30 -9.46 -12.80
N GLU A 4 1.07 -9.49 -12.28
CA GLU A 4 0.41 -8.29 -11.74
C GLU A 4 0.90 -7.94 -10.33
N ALA A 5 1.13 -8.94 -9.48
CA ALA A 5 1.77 -8.74 -8.17
C ALA A 5 3.20 -8.19 -8.32
N ALA A 6 3.98 -8.72 -9.27
CA ALA A 6 5.31 -8.19 -9.59
C ALA A 6 5.24 -6.73 -10.07
N ARG A 7 4.27 -6.39 -10.93
CA ARG A 7 4.03 -5.01 -11.38
C ARG A 7 3.68 -4.06 -10.22
N ARG A 8 2.78 -4.45 -9.32
CA ARG A 8 2.41 -3.64 -8.15
C ARG A 8 3.61 -3.38 -7.23
N ARG A 9 4.43 -4.41 -6.99
CA ARG A 9 5.67 -4.28 -6.21
C ARG A 9 6.68 -3.34 -6.85
N ALA A 10 6.89 -3.45 -8.17
CA ALA A 10 7.78 -2.54 -8.89
C ALA A 10 7.32 -1.08 -8.76
N GLN A 11 6.02 -0.82 -8.95
CA GLN A 11 5.46 0.53 -8.78
C GLN A 11 5.62 1.07 -7.35
N PHE A 12 5.41 0.23 -6.34
CA PHE A 12 5.66 0.61 -4.95
C PHE A 12 7.13 0.95 -4.71
N LEU A 13 8.06 0.12 -5.18
CA LEU A 13 9.49 0.33 -4.99
C LEU A 13 9.99 1.62 -5.66
N GLU A 14 9.48 1.98 -6.84
CA GLU A 14 9.81 3.24 -7.49
C GLU A 14 9.35 4.46 -6.67
N ARG A 15 8.13 4.39 -6.10
CA ARG A 15 7.63 5.44 -5.19
C ARG A 15 8.45 5.52 -3.91
N ALA A 16 8.83 4.37 -3.34
CA ALA A 16 9.66 4.31 -2.14
C ALA A 16 11.06 4.89 -2.39
N ARG A 17 11.68 4.57 -3.53
CA ARG A 17 12.96 5.14 -3.95
C ARG A 17 12.87 6.66 -4.07
N THR A 18 11.84 7.16 -4.76
CA THR A 18 11.60 8.61 -4.91
C THR A 18 11.47 9.32 -3.56
N TYR A 19 10.73 8.72 -2.62
CA TYR A 19 10.60 9.25 -1.26
C TYR A 19 11.94 9.24 -0.52
N ALA A 20 12.68 8.12 -0.56
CA ALA A 20 13.95 7.96 0.14
C ALA A 20 15.04 8.92 -0.36
N THR A 21 15.00 9.31 -1.63
CA THR A 21 15.93 10.27 -2.23
C THR A 21 15.39 11.71 -2.24
N SER A 22 14.23 11.96 -1.64
CA SER A 22 13.66 13.31 -1.55
C SER A 22 14.51 14.17 -0.63
N HIS A 23 14.82 15.40 -1.07
CA HIS A 23 15.53 16.38 -0.24
C HIS A 23 14.70 16.88 0.94
N ARG A 24 13.36 16.72 0.89
CA ARG A 24 12.43 17.08 1.96
C ARG A 24 11.32 16.03 2.08
N PRO A 25 11.56 14.91 2.78
CA PRO A 25 10.50 13.98 3.12
C PRO A 25 9.48 14.67 4.03
N THR A 26 8.19 14.50 3.74
CA THR A 26 7.10 15.02 4.56
C THR A 26 6.33 13.88 5.20
N ASP A 27 5.70 14.14 6.34
CA ASP A 27 4.84 13.16 7.03
C ASP A 27 3.68 12.70 6.14
N GLY A 28 3.12 13.61 5.33
CA GLY A 28 2.10 13.29 4.35
C GLY A 28 2.60 12.32 3.27
N ALA A 29 3.82 12.51 2.77
CA ALA A 29 4.43 11.60 1.80
C ALA A 29 4.76 10.24 2.44
N ALA A 30 5.24 10.23 3.69
CA ALA A 30 5.47 9.00 4.45
C ALA A 30 4.17 8.20 4.66
N HIS A 31 3.10 8.89 5.07
CA HIS A 31 1.78 8.29 5.27
C HIS A 31 1.20 7.74 3.96
N GLY A 32 1.35 8.47 2.86
CA GLY A 32 0.95 8.02 1.52
C GLY A 32 1.72 6.77 1.08
N LEU A 33 3.02 6.70 1.36
CA LEU A 33 3.84 5.51 1.05
C LEU A 33 3.41 4.30 1.90
N CYS A 34 3.17 4.51 3.20
CA CYS A 34 2.69 3.47 4.10
C CYS A 34 1.30 2.95 3.69
N SER A 35 0.42 3.84 3.24
CA SER A 35 -0.90 3.46 2.72
C SER A 35 -0.79 2.61 1.46
N ALA A 36 0.06 3.01 0.51
CA ALA A 36 0.31 2.25 -0.71
C ALA A 36 0.93 0.87 -0.42
N PHE A 37 1.79 0.77 0.61
CA PHE A 37 2.37 -0.49 1.04
C PHE A 37 1.31 -1.47 1.56
N VAL A 38 0.44 -0.99 2.46
CA VAL A 38 -0.63 -1.82 3.05
C VAL A 38 -1.61 -2.28 1.98
N GLU A 39 -1.98 -1.40 1.04
CA GLU A 39 -2.83 -1.74 -0.09
C GLU A 39 -2.20 -2.80 -1.00
N MET A 40 -0.93 -2.65 -1.35
CA MET A 40 -0.20 -3.65 -2.15
C MET A 40 -0.21 -5.01 -1.47
N LEU A 41 0.07 -5.07 -0.16
CA LEU A 41 0.08 -6.32 0.59
C LEU A 41 -1.30 -6.96 0.70
N ALA A 42 -2.34 -6.17 0.94
CA ALA A 42 -3.72 -6.65 1.00
C ALA A 42 -4.14 -7.25 -0.35
N CYS A 43 -3.82 -6.56 -1.45
CA CYS A 43 -4.09 -7.02 -2.80
C CYS A 43 -3.25 -8.23 -3.24
N ASP A 44 -2.02 -8.37 -2.76
CA ASP A 44 -1.15 -9.51 -3.08
C ASP A 44 -1.52 -10.77 -2.29
N ARG A 45 -1.99 -10.61 -1.05
CA ARG A 45 -2.39 -11.72 -0.17
C ARG A 45 -3.86 -12.09 -0.30
N GLY A 46 -4.71 -11.17 -0.76
CA GLY A 46 -6.16 -11.34 -0.70
C GLY A 46 -6.71 -11.28 0.73
N GLU A 47 -5.98 -10.62 1.64
CA GLU A 47 -6.27 -10.59 3.07
C GLU A 47 -6.36 -9.15 3.58
N HIS A 48 -6.98 -8.97 4.75
CA HIS A 48 -6.94 -7.70 5.46
C HIS A 48 -5.54 -7.45 6.03
N VAL A 49 -4.96 -6.29 5.75
CA VAL A 49 -3.63 -5.91 6.24
C VAL A 49 -3.73 -4.63 7.06
N THR A 50 -3.05 -4.60 8.20
CA THR A 50 -2.94 -3.44 9.07
C THR A 50 -1.48 -3.15 9.37
N LEU A 51 -1.11 -1.88 9.28
CA LEU A 51 0.19 -1.35 9.67
C LEU A 51 0.00 -0.40 10.85
N THR A 52 0.79 -0.62 11.90
CA THR A 52 0.81 0.23 13.10
C THR A 52 2.16 0.91 13.21
N ILE A 53 2.16 2.24 13.28
CA ILE A 53 3.35 3.07 13.46
C ILE A 53 3.13 3.92 14.70
N GLY A 54 3.73 3.53 15.83
CA GLY A 54 3.43 4.13 17.12
C GLY A 54 1.92 4.05 17.43
N LYS A 55 1.25 5.20 17.49
CA LYS A 55 -0.21 5.30 17.71
C LYS A 55 -1.04 5.38 16.41
N THR A 56 -0.40 5.51 15.25
CA THR A 56 -1.07 5.63 13.96
C THR A 56 -1.37 4.25 13.38
N VAL A 57 -2.62 4.04 12.94
CA VAL A 57 -3.07 2.79 12.33
C VAL A 57 -3.48 3.05 10.88
N ILE A 58 -2.96 2.22 9.97
CA ILE A 58 -3.29 2.24 8.53
C ILE A 58 -3.77 0.85 8.16
N ALA A 59 -5.05 0.72 7.77
CA ALA A 59 -5.66 -0.56 7.47
C ALA A 59 -6.31 -0.56 6.07
N ARG A 60 -6.19 -1.70 5.36
CA ARG A 60 -6.93 -1.97 4.13
C ARG A 60 -7.51 -3.39 4.14
N GLY A 61 -8.77 -3.49 3.73
CA GLY A 61 -9.43 -4.78 3.49
C GLY A 61 -8.92 -5.45 2.23
N ALA A 62 -9.11 -6.78 2.17
CA ALA A 62 -9.06 -7.50 0.92
C ALA A 62 -10.00 -6.80 -0.07
N ALA A 63 -9.55 -6.60 -1.31
CA ALA A 63 -10.41 -6.06 -2.35
C ALA A 63 -11.67 -6.93 -2.43
N GLN A 64 -12.77 -6.47 -1.84
CA GLN A 64 -14.04 -7.16 -1.96
C GLN A 64 -14.38 -7.10 -3.46
N PRO A 65 -14.69 -8.23 -4.12
CA PRO A 65 -15.42 -8.12 -5.37
C PRO A 65 -16.67 -7.30 -5.04
N SER A 66 -16.85 -6.19 -5.74
CA SER A 66 -18.02 -5.33 -5.61
C SER A 66 -19.27 -6.21 -5.70
N SER A 67 -19.84 -6.54 -4.54
CA SER A 67 -21.16 -7.14 -4.45
C SER A 67 -22.14 -6.00 -4.68
N THR A 68 -22.34 -5.67 -5.95
CA THR A 68 -23.50 -4.91 -6.39
C THR A 68 -24.69 -5.86 -6.24
N ALA A 69 -25.24 -5.93 -5.03
CA ALA A 69 -26.49 -6.62 -4.73
C ALA A 69 -27.55 -5.57 -4.43
N ARG A 70 -28.28 -5.14 -5.47
CA ARG A 70 -29.75 -5.10 -5.56
C ARG A 70 -30.19 -4.26 -6.76
#